data_AF-A0A7W1CY70-F1
#
_entry.id   AF-A0A7W1CY70-F1
#
_cell.length_a   1.000
_cell.length_b   1.000
_cell.length_c   1.000
_cell.angle_alpha   90.00
_cell.angle_beta   90.00
_cell.angle_gamma   90.00
#
_symmetry.space_group_name_H-M   'P 1'
#
loop_
_entity.id
_entity.type
_entity.pdbx_description
1 polymer ?
#
loop_
_entity_poly.entity_id
_entity_poly.type
_entity_poly.pdbx_seq_one_letter_code
_entity_poly.pdbx_strand_id
1 'polypeptide(L)'
;MFWRDEEETPEESVEEVQEERRGPIQIERDAPRPATILRVAGEMEERGSEILELFKEIESPLGRVVIPIYMRQDDRDFFVEVETGPWDGRRSGEAVDRAAIVRSSEHAGAGLEMLSAYPPPPEVAFYFGTSPAALLQLDLARLTSDRPEVCAGFFREVGSNHWGVDLDYEPGYLPLVEELLIAALEGDETQDDPPLSDGLVAGLGCFLGETIRRNTSPPGEWRPSEGWGEGPVVEIGEFVLDPVGKARAFLEYGPEESMAFYAEYVLEQWDGR
;
A
#
# COMPACT_ATOMS: atom_id res chain seq x y z
N MET A 1 1.38 74.90 -38.35
CA MET A 1 0.47 74.06 -39.14
C MET A 1 0.93 72.63 -38.92
N PHE A 2 0.44 71.98 -37.86
CA PHE A 2 -0.82 71.22 -37.74
C PHE A 2 -0.61 69.73 -38.06
N TRP A 3 -1.03 68.91 -37.09
CA TRP A 3 -0.91 67.47 -36.89
C TRP A 3 -1.86 66.61 -37.75
N ARG A 4 -1.55 65.29 -37.82
CA ARG A 4 -2.43 64.07 -37.83
C ARG A 4 -1.78 62.95 -38.66
N ASP A 5 -1.89 61.64 -38.39
CA ASP A 5 -2.33 60.74 -37.30
C ASP A 5 -1.78 59.35 -37.76
N GLU A 6 -0.95 58.65 -36.99
CA GLU A 6 -1.28 57.40 -36.26
C GLU A 6 -2.40 56.52 -36.86
N GLU A 7 -1.99 55.35 -37.38
CA GLU A 7 -2.73 54.09 -37.29
C GLU A 7 -1.68 52.95 -37.21
N GLU A 8 -0.94 52.91 -36.10
CA GLU A 8 -0.30 51.66 -35.65
C GLU A 8 -1.35 50.91 -34.83
N THR A 9 -1.98 49.91 -35.45
CA THR A 9 -2.69 48.87 -34.72
C THR A 9 -1.71 48.18 -33.76
N PRO A 10 -1.93 48.20 -32.44
CA PRO A 10 -1.18 47.34 -31.54
C PRO A 10 -1.67 45.92 -31.81
N GLU A 11 -0.81 45.08 -32.36
CA GLU A 11 -0.96 43.64 -32.17
C GLU A 11 -0.97 43.43 -30.66
N GLU A 12 -2.14 43.04 -30.12
CA GLU A 12 -2.24 42.43 -28.81
C GLU A 12 -1.19 41.32 -28.79
N SER A 13 -0.07 41.60 -28.13
CA SER A 13 0.77 40.58 -27.55
C SER A 13 -0.15 39.80 -26.64
N VAL A 14 -0.71 38.72 -27.17
CA VAL A 14 -1.23 37.62 -26.39
C VAL A 14 -0.09 37.31 -25.45
N GLU A 15 -0.24 37.74 -24.20
CA GLU A 15 0.55 37.20 -23.11
C GLU A 15 0.33 35.70 -23.20
N GLU A 16 1.26 35.02 -23.87
CA GLU A 16 1.56 33.64 -23.58
C GLU A 16 1.76 33.66 -22.07
N VAL A 17 0.70 33.27 -21.35
CA VAL A 17 0.79 32.84 -19.98
C VAL A 17 1.83 31.73 -20.04
N GLN A 18 3.06 32.13 -19.75
CA GLN A 18 4.13 31.22 -19.47
C GLN A 18 3.59 30.46 -18.26
N GLU A 19 3.05 29.27 -18.51
CA GLU A 19 3.08 28.20 -17.54
C GLU A 19 4.58 28.01 -17.22
N GLU A 20 5.10 28.89 -16.36
CA GLU A 20 6.27 28.60 -15.57
C GLU A 20 5.93 27.24 -14.97
N ARG A 21 6.63 26.20 -15.45
CA ARG A 21 6.62 24.88 -14.83
C ARG A 21 7.14 25.07 -13.41
N ARG A 22 6.25 25.48 -12.50
CA ARG A 22 6.53 25.66 -11.09
C ARG A 22 6.96 24.28 -10.61
N GLY A 23 8.24 24.16 -10.23
CA GLY A 23 8.81 22.92 -9.73
C GLY A 23 8.03 22.36 -8.52
N PRO A 24 8.46 21.21 -7.97
CA PRO A 24 7.79 20.62 -6.81
C PRO A 24 7.71 21.62 -5.65
N ILE A 25 6.57 21.63 -4.93
CA ILE A 25 6.33 22.49 -3.76
C ILE A 25 7.45 22.24 -2.75
N GLN A 26 8.26 23.26 -2.48
CA GLN A 26 9.38 23.14 -1.53
C GLN A 26 8.89 23.38 -0.11
N ILE A 27 9.31 22.54 0.84
CA ILE A 27 9.03 22.72 2.26
C ILE A 27 10.32 23.10 2.99
N GLU A 28 10.25 24.17 3.77
CA GLU A 28 11.34 24.57 4.66
C GLU A 28 11.50 23.58 5.82
N ARG A 29 12.74 23.14 6.05
CA ARG A 29 13.09 22.19 7.11
C ARG A 29 12.84 22.79 8.49
N ASP A 30 12.26 21.98 9.36
CA ASP A 30 11.93 22.30 10.75
C ASP A 30 11.00 23.52 10.92
N ALA A 31 10.38 23.99 9.83
CA ALA A 31 9.41 25.07 9.88
C ALA A 31 8.16 24.65 10.69
N PRO A 32 7.47 25.60 11.35
CA PRO A 32 6.25 25.29 12.10
C PRO A 32 5.18 24.65 11.21
N ARG A 33 4.92 23.36 11.44
CA ARG A 33 4.03 22.54 10.60
C ARG A 33 2.66 23.17 10.30
N PRO A 34 1.93 23.77 11.26
CA PRO A 34 0.65 24.42 10.95
C PRO A 34 0.76 25.59 9.95
N ALA A 35 1.82 26.40 10.04
CA ALA A 35 2.06 27.49 9.10
C ALA A 35 2.46 26.96 7.72
N THR A 36 3.27 25.90 7.69
CA THR A 36 3.64 25.21 6.44
C THR A 36 2.41 24.64 5.74
N ILE A 37 1.48 23.97 6.45
CA ILE A 37 0.26 23.41 5.87
C ILE A 37 -0.56 24.50 5.16
N LEU A 38 -0.78 25.65 5.81
CA LEU A 38 -1.53 26.76 5.23
C LEU A 38 -0.83 27.35 3.99
N ARG A 39 0.50 27.45 4.02
CA ARG A 39 1.29 27.90 2.87
C ARG A 39 1.19 26.92 1.70
N VAL A 40 1.32 25.62 1.97
CA VAL A 40 1.21 24.55 0.97
C VAL A 40 -0.18 24.55 0.34
N ALA A 41 -1.24 24.65 1.16
CA ALA A 41 -2.62 24.74 0.66
C ALA A 41 -2.82 25.94 -0.27
N GLY A 42 -2.36 27.14 0.13
CA GLY A 42 -2.44 28.33 -0.73
C GLY A 42 -1.64 28.17 -2.03
N GLU A 43 -0.45 27.56 -1.97
CA GLU A 43 0.35 27.28 -3.17
C GLU A 43 -0.32 26.27 -4.11
N MET A 44 -1.08 25.31 -3.57
CA MET A 44 -1.89 24.36 -4.35
C MET A 44 -3.09 25.05 -5.03
N GLU A 45 -3.77 25.97 -4.34
CA GLU A 45 -4.85 26.79 -4.91
C GLU A 45 -4.34 27.66 -6.06
N GLU A 46 -3.18 28.31 -5.89
CA GLU A 46 -2.53 29.08 -6.96
C GLU A 46 -2.17 28.22 -8.18
N ARG A 47 -1.96 26.91 -7.98
CA ARG A 47 -1.67 25.93 -9.04
C ARG A 47 -2.95 25.30 -9.62
N GLY A 48 -4.14 25.77 -9.22
CA GLY A 48 -5.43 25.35 -9.79
C GLY A 48 -6.13 24.22 -9.05
N SER A 49 -5.65 23.82 -7.87
CA SER A 49 -6.36 22.84 -7.03
C SER A 49 -7.47 23.50 -6.22
N GLU A 50 -8.57 22.78 -5.99
CA GLU A 50 -9.64 23.23 -5.08
C GLU A 50 -9.43 22.60 -3.70
N ILE A 51 -9.15 23.40 -2.68
CA ILE A 51 -9.06 22.91 -1.30
C ILE A 51 -10.48 22.69 -0.77
N LEU A 52 -10.85 21.44 -0.54
CA LEU A 52 -12.17 21.05 -0.06
C LEU A 52 -12.27 21.18 1.46
N GLU A 53 -11.25 20.73 2.19
CA GLU A 53 -11.21 20.77 3.64
C GLU A 53 -9.76 20.79 4.15
N LEU A 54 -9.46 21.62 5.16
CA LEU A 54 -8.20 21.55 5.90
C LEU A 54 -8.41 20.77 7.19
N PHE A 55 -7.42 19.95 7.55
CA PHE A 55 -7.47 19.06 8.72
C PHE A 55 -8.67 18.11 8.67
N LYS A 56 -8.84 17.44 7.51
CA LYS A 56 -9.91 16.48 7.29
C LYS A 56 -9.75 15.30 8.25
N GLU A 57 -10.78 15.07 9.02
CA GLU A 57 -10.89 13.87 9.82
C GLU A 57 -11.44 12.71 9.00
N ILE A 58 -10.76 11.56 9.11
CA ILE A 58 -11.09 10.33 8.40
C ILE A 58 -11.22 9.23 9.43
N GLU A 59 -12.32 8.50 9.36
CA GLU A 59 -12.60 7.33 10.18
C GLU A 59 -12.68 6.08 9.31
N SER A 60 -12.14 4.98 9.81
CA SER A 60 -12.17 3.67 9.18
C SER A 60 -12.21 2.56 10.23
N PRO A 61 -12.40 1.29 9.84
CA PRO A 61 -12.24 0.16 10.76
C PRO A 61 -10.84 0.10 11.40
N LEU A 62 -9.83 0.70 10.77
CA LEU A 62 -8.47 0.82 11.30
C LEU A 62 -8.31 2.05 12.23
N GLY A 63 -9.36 2.81 12.49
CA GLY A 63 -9.34 3.91 13.45
C GLY A 63 -9.47 5.26 12.78
N ARG A 64 -8.80 6.28 13.33
CA ARG A 64 -9.06 7.67 12.97
C ARG A 64 -7.76 8.44 12.76
N VAL A 65 -7.76 9.28 11.73
CA VAL A 65 -6.65 10.16 11.39
C VAL A 65 -7.17 11.53 11.00
N VAL A 66 -6.33 12.56 11.20
CA VAL A 66 -6.54 13.89 10.62
C VAL A 66 -5.49 14.12 9.54
N ILE A 67 -5.93 14.24 8.30
CA ILE A 67 -5.05 14.57 7.16
C ILE A 67 -5.07 16.09 6.95
N PRO A 68 -3.90 16.74 6.84
CA PRO A 68 -3.80 18.20 6.76
C PRO A 68 -4.60 18.87 5.65
N ILE A 69 -4.63 18.26 4.46
CA ILE A 69 -5.24 18.86 3.27
C ILE A 69 -6.04 17.79 2.54
N TYR A 70 -7.31 18.11 2.27
CA TYR A 70 -8.17 17.38 1.35
C TYR A 70 -8.54 18.32 0.20
N MET A 71 -8.27 17.91 -1.02
CA MET A 71 -8.41 18.75 -2.20
C MET A 71 -8.93 17.98 -3.41
N ARG A 72 -9.36 18.73 -4.43
CA ARG A 72 -9.70 18.21 -5.75
C ARG A 72 -8.83 18.83 -6.82
N GLN A 73 -8.34 17.98 -7.72
CA GLN A 73 -7.59 18.37 -8.91
C GLN A 73 -8.01 17.47 -10.08
N ASP A 74 -8.34 18.07 -11.23
CA ASP A 74 -8.77 17.35 -12.43
C ASP A 74 -9.89 16.32 -12.16
N ASP A 75 -10.93 16.72 -11.41
CA ASP A 75 -12.06 15.89 -10.96
C ASP A 75 -11.69 14.66 -10.11
N ARG A 76 -10.46 14.62 -9.57
CA ARG A 76 -10.00 13.58 -8.64
C ARG A 76 -9.73 14.16 -7.26
N ASP A 77 -10.07 13.35 -6.27
CA ASP A 77 -9.87 13.68 -4.86
C ASP A 77 -8.46 13.29 -4.42
N PHE A 78 -7.81 14.17 -3.64
CA PHE A 78 -6.46 13.96 -3.11
C PHE A 78 -6.38 14.35 -1.64
N PHE A 79 -5.59 13.57 -0.91
CA PHE A 79 -5.17 13.82 0.45
C PHE A 79 -3.68 14.14 0.46
N VAL A 80 -3.28 15.18 1.17
CA VAL A 80 -1.87 15.59 1.25
C VAL A 80 -1.44 15.64 2.72
N GLU A 81 -0.45 14.82 3.03
CA GLU A 81 0.28 14.83 4.29
C GLU A 81 1.51 15.73 4.19
N VAL A 82 1.84 16.41 5.28
CA VAL A 82 2.94 17.39 5.31
C VAL A 82 3.85 17.09 6.49
N GLU A 83 5.12 16.79 6.22
CA GLU A 83 6.15 16.59 7.24
C GLU A 83 7.26 17.64 7.12
N THR A 84 7.58 18.31 8.23
CA THR A 84 8.59 19.38 8.24
C THR A 84 9.88 18.99 8.94
N GLY A 85 9.85 18.00 9.82
CA GLY A 85 11.01 17.55 10.58
C GLY A 85 11.66 16.29 10.00
N PRO A 86 12.78 15.85 10.59
CA PRO A 86 13.50 14.67 10.15
C PRO A 86 12.70 13.38 10.39
N TRP A 87 13.00 12.35 9.59
CA TRP A 87 12.39 11.04 9.72
C TRP A 87 13.08 10.19 10.80
N ASP A 88 12.27 9.45 11.54
CA ASP A 88 12.68 8.36 12.43
C ASP A 88 11.67 7.21 12.29
N GLY A 89 11.99 6.03 12.84
CA GLY A 89 11.14 4.85 12.69
C GLY A 89 9.73 5.03 13.26
N ARG A 90 9.55 5.91 14.26
CA ARG A 90 8.23 6.23 14.80
C ARG A 90 7.42 7.05 13.79
N ARG A 91 8.01 8.09 13.20
CA ARG A 91 7.34 8.93 12.20
C ARG A 91 7.03 8.17 10.92
N SER A 92 7.94 7.31 10.47
CA SER A 92 7.66 6.40 9.35
C SER A 92 6.44 5.53 9.65
N GLY A 93 6.43 4.86 10.82
CA GLY A 93 5.31 4.02 11.24
C GLY A 93 3.99 4.81 11.33
N GLU A 94 4.01 5.99 11.96
CA GLU A 94 2.85 6.87 12.03
C GLU A 94 2.35 7.27 10.63
N ALA A 95 3.23 7.59 9.68
CA ALA A 95 2.83 7.94 8.32
C ALA A 95 2.17 6.76 7.57
N VAL A 96 2.74 5.55 7.69
CA VAL A 96 2.18 4.33 7.08
C VAL A 96 0.83 3.99 7.71
N ASP A 97 0.69 4.12 9.03
CA ASP A 97 -0.59 3.93 9.73
C ASP A 97 -1.68 4.90 9.20
N ARG A 98 -1.32 6.15 8.91
CA ARG A 98 -2.25 7.12 8.30
C ARG A 98 -2.67 6.68 6.91
N ALA A 99 -1.72 6.25 6.08
CA ALA A 99 -2.02 5.74 4.73
C ALA A 99 -2.99 4.56 4.79
N ALA A 100 -2.78 3.60 5.70
CA ALA A 100 -3.68 2.47 5.88
C ALA A 100 -5.09 2.90 6.32
N ILE A 101 -5.22 3.87 7.23
CA ILE A 101 -6.53 4.39 7.66
C ILE A 101 -7.25 5.07 6.49
N VAL A 102 -6.56 5.87 5.68
CA VAL A 102 -7.16 6.52 4.49
C VAL A 102 -7.64 5.46 3.50
N ARG A 103 -6.80 4.45 3.20
CA ARG A 103 -7.13 3.38 2.24
C ARG A 103 -8.28 2.48 2.68
N SER A 104 -8.44 2.28 3.98
CA SER A 104 -9.56 1.50 4.54
C SER A 104 -10.84 2.31 4.79
N SER A 105 -10.89 3.58 4.38
CA SER A 105 -12.04 4.47 4.59
C SER A 105 -12.94 4.58 3.35
N GLU A 106 -14.01 5.37 3.43
CA GLU A 106 -14.83 5.73 2.27
C GLU A 106 -14.05 6.47 1.17
N HIS A 107 -12.84 6.96 1.48
CA HIS A 107 -11.94 7.65 0.58
C HIS A 107 -10.85 6.76 -0.04
N ALA A 108 -11.02 5.43 -0.03
CA ALA A 108 -10.02 4.47 -0.52
C ALA A 108 -9.45 4.81 -1.91
N GLY A 109 -10.30 5.35 -2.81
CA GLY A 109 -9.94 5.72 -4.19
C GLY A 109 -9.29 7.10 -4.37
N ALA A 110 -9.14 7.90 -3.32
CA ALA A 110 -8.48 9.21 -3.42
C ALA A 110 -6.97 9.06 -3.59
N GLY A 111 -6.30 9.99 -4.28
CA GLY A 111 -4.84 10.07 -4.24
C GLY A 111 -4.36 10.40 -2.83
N LEU A 112 -3.16 9.94 -2.46
CA LEU A 112 -2.54 10.26 -1.17
C LEU A 112 -1.09 10.68 -1.43
N GLU A 113 -0.69 11.86 -0.98
CA GLU A 113 0.64 12.42 -1.25
C GLU A 113 1.38 12.78 0.04
N MET A 114 2.69 12.57 0.04
CA MET A 114 3.59 12.99 1.12
C MET A 114 4.45 14.15 0.63
N LEU A 115 4.20 15.36 1.16
CA LEU A 115 5.10 16.48 0.99
C LEU A 115 5.99 16.61 2.22
N SER A 116 7.29 16.44 2.05
CA SER A 116 8.24 16.42 3.16
C SER A 116 9.45 17.34 2.94
N ALA A 117 9.88 18.01 4.01
CA ALA A 117 11.10 18.85 4.00
C ALA A 117 12.40 18.03 3.98
N TYR A 118 12.32 16.77 4.40
CA TYR A 118 13.38 15.77 4.34
C TYR A 118 12.97 14.65 3.38
N PRO A 119 13.92 14.04 2.63
CA PRO A 119 13.59 12.92 1.76
C PRO A 119 12.82 11.84 2.53
N PRO A 120 11.62 11.44 2.07
CA PRO A 120 10.88 10.34 2.69
C PRO A 120 11.71 9.07 2.68
N PRO A 121 11.67 8.26 3.74
CA PRO A 121 12.19 6.91 3.74
C PRO A 121 11.52 6.07 2.64
N PRO A 122 12.21 5.06 2.08
CA PRO A 122 11.66 4.23 1.02
C PRO A 122 10.29 3.62 1.36
N GLU A 123 10.09 3.20 2.62
CA GLU A 123 8.80 2.65 3.05
C GLU A 123 7.67 3.68 2.98
N VAL A 124 7.91 4.93 3.34
CA VAL A 124 6.91 6.00 3.28
C VAL A 124 6.62 6.35 1.82
N ALA A 125 7.65 6.46 0.97
CA ALA A 125 7.48 6.73 -0.45
C ALA A 125 6.64 5.63 -1.14
N PHE A 126 6.92 4.37 -0.82
CA PHE A 126 6.19 3.22 -1.33
C PHE A 126 4.71 3.27 -0.93
N TYR A 127 4.40 3.39 0.37
CA TYR A 127 3.02 3.32 0.87
C TYR A 127 2.17 4.56 0.55
N PHE A 128 2.79 5.71 0.28
CA PHE A 128 2.08 6.88 -0.24
C PHE A 128 1.93 6.82 -1.78
N GLY A 129 2.51 5.83 -2.44
CA GLY A 129 2.34 5.60 -3.86
C GLY A 129 0.96 5.07 -4.25
N THR A 130 0.84 4.71 -5.53
CA THR A 130 -0.36 4.08 -6.11
C THR A 130 -0.04 2.73 -6.74
N SER A 131 1.14 2.17 -6.45
CA SER A 131 1.50 0.86 -6.98
C SER A 131 0.57 -0.23 -6.43
N PRO A 132 0.23 -1.26 -7.24
CA PRO A 132 -0.64 -2.34 -6.80
C PRO A 132 -0.14 -3.02 -5.51
N ALA A 133 1.18 -3.24 -5.39
CA ALA A 133 1.78 -3.79 -4.17
C ALA A 133 1.56 -2.91 -2.94
N ALA A 134 1.75 -1.59 -3.05
CA ALA A 134 1.53 -0.69 -1.91
C ALA A 134 0.08 -0.73 -1.43
N LEU A 135 -0.88 -0.72 -2.36
CA LEU A 135 -2.31 -0.78 -2.06
C LEU A 135 -2.67 -2.12 -1.39
N LEU A 136 -2.23 -3.25 -1.96
CA LEU A 136 -2.45 -4.57 -1.39
C LEU A 136 -1.88 -4.68 0.03
N GLN A 137 -0.64 -4.21 0.24
CA GLN A 137 0.01 -4.32 1.53
C GLN A 137 -0.61 -3.39 2.60
N LEU A 138 -1.17 -2.23 2.21
CA LEU A 138 -1.89 -1.35 3.14
C LEU A 138 -3.20 -1.98 3.63
N ASP A 139 -3.93 -2.67 2.76
CA ASP A 139 -5.14 -3.39 3.15
C ASP A 139 -4.81 -4.52 4.16
N LEU A 140 -3.60 -5.07 4.09
CA LEU A 140 -3.12 -6.13 4.97
C LEU A 140 -2.32 -5.62 6.18
N ALA A 141 -2.06 -4.31 6.30
CA ALA A 141 -1.03 -3.75 7.19
C ALA A 141 -1.18 -4.11 8.69
N ARG A 142 -2.41 -4.41 9.13
CA ARG A 142 -2.71 -4.76 10.53
C ARG A 142 -2.96 -6.24 10.77
N LEU A 143 -2.79 -7.07 9.75
CA LEU A 143 -2.92 -8.50 9.92
C LEU A 143 -1.78 -9.05 10.78
N THR A 144 -2.17 -9.89 11.72
CA THR A 144 -1.27 -10.68 12.54
C THR A 144 -1.65 -12.16 12.39
N SER A 145 -0.68 -13.04 12.56
CA SER A 145 -0.88 -14.48 12.44
C SER A 145 -1.45 -15.12 13.72
N ASP A 146 -1.72 -14.37 14.77
CA ASP A 146 -2.25 -14.87 16.05
C ASP A 146 -3.58 -15.61 15.94
N ARG A 147 -4.38 -15.28 14.91
CA ARG A 147 -5.65 -15.95 14.57
C ARG A 147 -5.59 -16.42 13.11
N PRO A 148 -4.92 -17.54 12.82
CA PRO A 148 -4.55 -17.90 11.46
C PRO A 148 -5.75 -18.11 10.53
N GLU A 149 -6.86 -18.68 11.00
CA GLU A 149 -8.06 -18.85 10.16
C GLU A 149 -8.71 -17.53 9.77
N VAL A 150 -8.69 -16.55 10.68
CA VAL A 150 -9.21 -15.19 10.41
C VAL A 150 -8.29 -14.45 9.46
N CYS A 151 -6.97 -14.55 9.70
CA CYS A 151 -5.94 -13.95 8.87
C CYS A 151 -5.99 -14.48 7.43
N ALA A 152 -6.11 -15.80 7.26
CA ALA A 152 -6.31 -16.45 5.98
C ALA A 152 -7.60 -16.02 5.28
N GLY A 153 -8.70 -15.87 6.04
CA GLY A 153 -9.98 -15.38 5.54
C GLY A 153 -9.89 -13.97 5.00
N PHE A 154 -9.21 -13.10 5.74
CA PHE A 154 -9.02 -11.70 5.36
C PHE A 154 -8.11 -11.55 4.14
N PHE A 155 -6.98 -12.28 4.09
CA PHE A 155 -6.11 -12.28 2.91
C PHE A 155 -6.87 -12.74 1.66
N ARG A 156 -7.66 -13.83 1.77
CA ARG A 156 -8.50 -14.33 0.68
C ARG A 156 -9.48 -13.26 0.19
N GLU A 157 -10.15 -12.57 1.10
CA GLU A 157 -11.13 -11.51 0.76
C GLU A 157 -10.46 -10.30 0.10
N VAL A 158 -9.36 -9.79 0.69
CA VAL A 158 -8.60 -8.67 0.13
C VAL A 158 -8.03 -9.02 -1.24
N GLY A 159 -7.35 -10.16 -1.36
CA GLY A 159 -6.79 -10.62 -2.64
C GLY A 159 -7.87 -10.82 -3.70
N SER A 160 -9.02 -11.35 -3.32
CA SER A 160 -10.15 -11.54 -4.24
C SER A 160 -10.65 -10.20 -4.81
N ASN A 161 -10.83 -9.21 -3.93
CA ASN A 161 -11.26 -7.87 -4.33
C ASN A 161 -10.21 -7.15 -5.17
N HIS A 162 -8.94 -7.26 -4.77
CA HIS A 162 -7.83 -6.57 -5.43
C HIS A 162 -7.57 -7.12 -6.85
N TRP A 163 -7.66 -8.44 -7.03
CA TRP A 163 -7.39 -9.09 -8.31
C TRP A 163 -8.65 -9.38 -9.13
N GLY A 164 -9.85 -9.17 -8.58
CA GLY A 164 -11.11 -9.46 -9.25
C GLY A 164 -11.34 -10.96 -9.50
N VAL A 165 -10.84 -11.81 -8.60
CA VAL A 165 -10.93 -13.28 -8.66
C VAL A 165 -11.59 -13.80 -7.39
N ASP A 166 -12.49 -14.78 -7.44
CA ASP A 166 -13.05 -15.41 -6.25
C ASP A 166 -12.11 -16.50 -5.73
N LEU A 167 -11.16 -16.13 -4.87
CA LEU A 167 -10.19 -17.08 -4.31
C LEU A 167 -10.87 -18.02 -3.31
N ASP A 168 -10.49 -19.29 -3.35
CA ASP A 168 -10.82 -20.30 -2.33
C ASP A 168 -9.57 -21.04 -1.87
N TYR A 169 -9.72 -21.89 -0.86
CA TYR A 169 -8.67 -22.73 -0.29
C TYR A 169 -8.45 -24.03 -1.08
N GLU A 170 -8.78 -24.06 -2.37
CA GLU A 170 -8.41 -25.17 -3.24
C GLU A 170 -6.94 -25.02 -3.66
N PRO A 171 -6.11 -26.09 -3.61
CA PRO A 171 -4.68 -26.00 -3.95
C PRO A 171 -4.41 -25.43 -5.35
N GLY A 172 -5.36 -25.59 -6.28
CA GLY A 172 -5.29 -25.06 -7.63
C GLY A 172 -5.24 -23.53 -7.73
N TYR A 173 -5.59 -22.79 -6.67
CA TYR A 173 -5.45 -21.33 -6.65
C TYR A 173 -4.03 -20.84 -6.33
N LEU A 174 -3.17 -21.67 -5.72
CA LEU A 174 -1.84 -21.24 -5.30
C LEU A 174 -0.96 -20.75 -6.45
N PRO A 175 -0.89 -21.41 -7.62
CA PRO A 175 -0.13 -20.88 -8.77
C PRO A 175 -0.62 -19.51 -9.22
N LEU A 176 -1.94 -19.29 -9.25
CA LEU A 176 -2.52 -18.01 -9.61
C LEU A 176 -2.17 -16.92 -8.60
N VAL A 177 -2.22 -17.24 -7.30
CA VAL A 177 -1.82 -16.31 -6.23
C VAL A 177 -0.35 -15.92 -6.37
N GLU A 178 0.54 -16.86 -6.68
CA GLU A 178 1.96 -16.58 -6.93
C GLU A 178 2.15 -15.63 -8.11
N GLU A 179 1.52 -15.93 -9.26
CA GLU A 179 1.60 -15.08 -10.46
C GLU A 179 1.10 -13.65 -10.20
N LEU A 180 -0.02 -13.51 -9.50
CA LEU A 180 -0.61 -12.21 -9.17
C LEU A 180 0.25 -11.41 -8.18
N LEU A 181 0.87 -12.08 -7.20
CA LEU A 181 1.80 -11.44 -6.27
C LEU A 181 3.06 -10.97 -6.96
N ILE A 182 3.67 -11.81 -7.80
CA ILE A 182 4.85 -11.44 -8.59
C ILE A 182 4.53 -10.23 -9.47
N ALA A 183 3.42 -10.27 -10.21
CA ALA A 183 3.00 -9.16 -11.06
C ALA A 183 2.75 -7.87 -10.26
N ALA A 184 2.20 -7.97 -9.04
CA ALA A 184 1.97 -6.81 -8.19
C ALA A 184 3.28 -6.21 -7.66
N LEU A 185 4.24 -7.06 -7.26
CA LEU A 185 5.53 -6.66 -6.68
C LEU A 185 6.51 -6.15 -7.75
N GLU A 186 6.54 -6.75 -8.94
CA GLU A 186 7.37 -6.31 -10.07
C GLU A 186 6.78 -5.12 -10.84
N GLY A 187 5.48 -4.84 -10.65
CA GLY A 187 4.76 -3.80 -11.37
C GLY A 187 5.19 -2.36 -11.06
N ASP A 188 6.11 -2.16 -10.11
CA ASP A 188 6.67 -0.86 -9.77
C ASP A 188 8.11 -0.73 -10.28
N GLU A 189 8.27 -0.33 -11.55
CA GLU A 189 9.59 -0.11 -12.19
C GLU A 189 10.48 0.91 -11.46
N THR A 190 9.92 1.66 -10.49
CA THR A 190 10.67 2.68 -9.74
C THR A 190 11.38 2.13 -8.51
N GLN A 191 11.07 0.89 -8.09
CA GLN A 191 11.63 0.28 -6.89
C GLN A 191 11.93 -1.20 -7.13
N ASP A 192 13.22 -1.54 -7.31
CA ASP A 192 13.67 -2.91 -7.61
C ASP A 192 13.27 -3.94 -6.52
N ASP A 193 13.12 -3.50 -5.27
CA ASP A 193 12.71 -4.34 -4.13
C ASP A 193 11.66 -3.59 -3.27
N PRO A 194 10.34 -3.81 -3.48
CA PRO A 194 9.32 -3.21 -2.62
C PRO A 194 9.42 -3.75 -1.19
N PRO A 195 9.21 -2.92 -0.15
CA PRO A 195 9.26 -3.38 1.23
C PRO A 195 8.14 -4.40 1.48
N LEU A 196 8.45 -5.45 2.23
CA LEU A 196 7.49 -6.48 2.64
C LEU A 196 6.96 -6.18 4.05
N SER A 197 5.65 -6.03 4.16
CA SER A 197 4.94 -5.90 5.43
C SER A 197 4.77 -7.27 6.10
N ASP A 198 4.86 -7.29 7.43
CA ASP A 198 4.54 -8.49 8.21
C ASP A 198 3.08 -8.94 8.00
N GLY A 199 2.18 -8.00 7.70
CA GLY A 199 0.79 -8.29 7.37
C GLY A 199 0.62 -9.10 6.09
N LEU A 200 1.38 -8.77 5.03
CA LEU A 200 1.40 -9.56 3.79
C LEU A 200 1.93 -10.98 4.05
N VAL A 201 3.08 -11.08 4.75
CA VAL A 201 3.69 -12.37 5.09
C VAL A 201 2.73 -13.24 5.91
N ALA A 202 2.12 -12.65 6.95
CA ALA A 202 1.16 -13.33 7.81
C ALA A 202 -0.09 -13.78 7.04
N GLY A 203 -0.69 -12.89 6.25
CA GLY A 203 -1.89 -13.17 5.46
C GLY A 203 -1.67 -14.30 4.45
N LEU A 204 -0.59 -14.21 3.67
CA LEU A 204 -0.23 -15.20 2.68
C LEU A 204 0.10 -16.57 3.31
N GLY A 205 0.89 -16.55 4.39
CA GLY A 205 1.22 -17.77 5.13
C GLY A 205 0.01 -18.45 5.76
N CYS A 206 -0.92 -17.67 6.32
CA CYS A 206 -2.16 -18.21 6.84
C CYS A 206 -3.05 -18.77 5.72
N PHE A 207 -3.11 -18.12 4.56
CA PHE A 207 -3.82 -18.60 3.38
C PHE A 207 -3.26 -19.94 2.86
N LEU A 208 -1.93 -20.05 2.75
CA LEU A 208 -1.25 -21.30 2.41
C LEU A 208 -1.56 -22.40 3.43
N GLY A 209 -1.45 -22.09 4.72
CA GLY A 209 -1.73 -23.04 5.79
C GLY A 209 -3.18 -23.52 5.78
N GLU A 210 -4.16 -22.63 5.60
CA GLU A 210 -5.57 -23.03 5.47
C GLU A 210 -5.82 -23.89 4.24
N THR A 211 -5.17 -23.58 3.12
CA THR A 211 -5.23 -24.38 1.89
C THR A 211 -4.75 -25.80 2.15
N ILE A 212 -3.58 -25.99 2.75
CA ILE A 212 -3.08 -27.33 3.06
C ILE A 212 -3.98 -28.01 4.10
N ARG A 213 -4.26 -27.34 5.21
CA ARG A 213 -4.99 -27.88 6.36
C ARG A 213 -6.38 -28.43 6.00
N ARG A 214 -7.09 -27.77 5.07
CA ARG A 214 -8.43 -28.15 4.62
C ARG A 214 -8.44 -29.30 3.62
N ASN A 215 -7.32 -29.51 2.92
CA ASN A 215 -7.21 -30.50 1.85
C ASN A 215 -6.56 -31.81 2.31
N THR A 216 -6.37 -32.00 3.62
CA THR A 216 -5.97 -33.27 4.22
C THR A 216 -7.13 -33.98 4.92
N SER A 217 -7.03 -35.31 5.04
CA SER A 217 -8.02 -36.14 5.73
C SER A 217 -7.35 -37.08 6.75
N PRO A 218 -7.57 -36.90 8.07
CA PRO A 218 -8.33 -35.79 8.67
C PRO A 218 -7.70 -34.41 8.39
N PRO A 219 -8.49 -33.32 8.46
CA PRO A 219 -7.95 -31.97 8.34
C PRO A 219 -6.85 -31.70 9.37
N GLY A 220 -5.85 -30.93 8.98
CA GLY A 220 -4.79 -30.52 9.91
C GLY A 220 -5.30 -29.59 11.01
N GLU A 221 -4.41 -29.28 11.95
CA GLU A 221 -4.67 -28.38 13.07
C GLU A 221 -3.65 -27.24 13.12
N TRP A 222 -4.13 -26.03 13.40
CA TRP A 222 -3.23 -24.91 13.72
C TRP A 222 -2.68 -25.06 15.14
N ARG A 223 -1.37 -24.81 15.27
CA ARG A 223 -0.67 -24.75 16.55
C ARG A 223 0.11 -23.44 16.67
N PRO A 224 0.26 -22.90 17.89
CA PRO A 224 1.24 -21.85 18.14
C PRO A 224 2.65 -22.29 17.75
N SER A 225 3.54 -21.34 17.43
CA SER A 225 4.95 -21.66 17.23
C SER A 225 5.60 -22.03 18.57
N GLU A 226 6.15 -23.24 18.67
CA GLU A 226 6.86 -23.71 19.87
C GLU A 226 8.38 -23.48 19.73
N GLY A 227 8.76 -22.24 19.39
CA GLY A 227 10.16 -21.83 19.29
C GLY A 227 10.87 -22.19 17.98
N TRP A 228 10.10 -22.64 16.98
CA TRP A 228 10.55 -22.83 15.60
C TRP A 228 9.46 -22.36 14.65
N GLY A 229 9.87 -21.81 13.51
CA GLY A 229 8.99 -21.20 12.51
C GLY A 229 8.70 -19.70 12.72
N GLU A 230 8.30 -19.04 11.65
CA GLU A 230 8.05 -17.58 11.60
C GLU A 230 6.66 -17.18 12.16
N GLY A 231 5.81 -18.16 12.47
CA GLY A 231 4.46 -17.94 12.96
C GLY A 231 3.78 -19.24 13.42
N PRO A 232 2.44 -19.26 13.52
CA PRO A 232 1.69 -20.50 13.75
C PRO A 232 2.03 -21.55 12.70
N VAL A 233 2.01 -22.81 13.13
CA VAL A 233 2.34 -23.97 12.30
C VAL A 233 1.10 -24.83 12.06
N VAL A 234 1.09 -25.57 10.96
CA VAL A 234 0.04 -26.55 10.66
C VAL A 234 0.55 -27.95 10.97
N GLU A 235 -0.14 -28.64 11.87
CA GLU A 235 0.13 -30.04 12.24
C GLU A 235 -0.79 -30.97 11.43
N ILE A 236 -0.19 -31.98 10.77
CA ILE A 236 -0.89 -32.98 9.96
C ILE A 236 -0.28 -34.35 10.26
N GLY A 237 -0.93 -35.14 11.12
CA GLY A 237 -0.37 -36.40 11.60
C GLY A 237 0.95 -36.16 12.33
N GLU A 238 2.06 -36.69 11.79
CA GLU A 238 3.41 -36.49 12.35
C GLU A 238 4.17 -35.31 11.70
N PHE A 239 3.59 -34.69 10.67
CA PHE A 239 4.20 -33.55 9.99
C PHE A 239 3.81 -32.24 10.66
N VAL A 240 4.77 -31.32 10.76
CA VAL A 240 4.51 -29.96 11.20
C VAL A 240 5.11 -29.00 10.18
N LEU A 241 4.30 -28.07 9.71
CA LEU A 241 4.57 -27.20 8.56
C LEU A 241 4.64 -25.76 9.02
N ASP A 242 5.59 -24.99 8.47
CA ASP A 242 5.71 -23.55 8.70
C ASP A 242 5.26 -22.77 7.45
N PRO A 243 3.94 -22.57 7.25
CA PRO A 243 3.45 -21.90 6.06
C PRO A 243 3.75 -20.40 6.06
N VAL A 244 3.91 -19.77 7.23
CA VAL A 244 4.31 -18.36 7.35
C VAL A 244 5.76 -18.17 6.92
N GLY A 245 6.66 -19.04 7.38
CA GLY A 245 8.04 -19.03 6.93
C GLY A 245 8.17 -19.34 5.45
N LYS A 246 7.36 -20.26 4.92
CA LYS A 246 7.33 -20.54 3.48
C LYS A 246 6.86 -19.34 2.65
N ALA A 247 5.82 -18.63 3.11
CA ALA A 247 5.35 -17.42 2.46
C ALA A 247 6.41 -16.30 2.48
N ARG A 248 7.13 -16.12 3.60
CA ARG A 248 8.26 -15.19 3.69
C ARG A 248 9.34 -15.56 2.66
N ALA A 249 9.73 -16.83 2.60
CA ALA A 249 10.74 -17.31 1.65
C ALA A 249 10.32 -17.06 0.19
N PHE A 250 9.05 -17.30 -0.15
CA PHE A 250 8.50 -16.97 -1.48
C PHE A 250 8.60 -15.47 -1.79
N LEU A 251 8.22 -14.61 -0.84
CA LEU A 251 8.24 -13.15 -1.06
C LEU A 251 9.66 -12.59 -1.15
N GLU A 252 10.64 -13.20 -0.47
CA GLU A 252 12.04 -12.75 -0.47
C GLU A 252 12.89 -13.33 -1.60
N TYR A 253 12.61 -14.57 -2.01
CA TYR A 253 13.44 -15.31 -2.98
C TYR A 253 12.72 -15.66 -4.26
N GLY A 254 11.43 -15.37 -4.36
CA GLY A 254 10.65 -15.52 -5.59
C GLY A 254 10.25 -16.97 -5.92
N PRO A 255 10.06 -17.28 -7.22
CA PRO A 255 9.51 -18.55 -7.69
C PRO A 255 10.27 -19.81 -7.25
N GLU A 256 11.57 -19.70 -6.97
CA GLU A 256 12.39 -20.78 -6.42
C GLU A 256 11.83 -21.31 -5.09
N GLU A 257 11.14 -20.44 -4.35
CA GLU A 257 10.46 -20.75 -3.11
C GLU A 257 8.94 -20.90 -3.31
N SER A 258 8.49 -21.47 -4.43
CA SER A 258 7.06 -21.71 -4.72
C SER A 258 6.32 -22.39 -3.56
N MET A 259 5.23 -21.75 -3.13
CA MET A 259 4.21 -22.23 -2.19
C MET A 259 3.29 -23.26 -2.84
N ALA A 260 2.98 -23.13 -4.13
CA ALA A 260 2.17 -24.08 -4.88
C ALA A 260 2.86 -25.45 -4.93
N PHE A 261 4.14 -25.47 -5.31
CA PHE A 261 4.96 -26.68 -5.28
C PHE A 261 5.06 -27.26 -3.86
N TYR A 262 5.25 -26.41 -2.85
CA TYR A 262 5.30 -26.83 -1.46
C TYR A 262 4.01 -27.50 -0.99
N ALA A 263 2.85 -26.90 -1.28
CA ALA A 263 1.55 -27.46 -0.93
C ALA A 263 1.26 -28.76 -1.66
N GLU A 264 1.54 -28.82 -2.97
CA GLU A 264 1.42 -30.05 -3.77
C GLU A 264 2.26 -31.18 -3.18
N TYR A 265 3.55 -30.92 -2.92
CA TYR A 265 4.44 -31.89 -2.31
C TYR A 265 3.92 -32.40 -0.96
N VAL A 266 3.47 -31.50 -0.08
CA VAL A 266 2.92 -31.89 1.23
C VAL A 266 1.68 -32.77 1.08
N LEU A 267 0.76 -32.42 0.20
CA LEU A 267 -0.48 -33.16 -0.02
C LEU A 267 -0.22 -34.53 -0.67
N GLU A 268 0.72 -34.63 -1.61
CA GLU A 268 1.15 -35.89 -2.20
C GLU A 268 1.77 -36.82 -1.15
N GLN A 269 2.69 -36.30 -0.33
CA GLN A 269 3.30 -37.07 0.75
C GLN A 269 2.27 -37.55 1.77
N TRP A 270 1.26 -36.73 2.07
CA TRP A 270 0.16 -37.10 2.96
C TRP A 270 -0.72 -38.21 2.39
N ASP A 271 -1.05 -38.14 1.09
CA ASP A 271 -1.85 -39.15 0.38
C ASP A 271 -1.05 -40.45 0.11
N GLY A 272 0.24 -40.47 0.45
CA GLY A 272 1.14 -41.61 0.24
C GLY A 272 1.51 -41.84 -1.22
N ARG A 273 1.60 -40.76 -2.00
CA ARG A 273 1.96 -40.77 -3.43
C ARG A 273 3.36 -40.23 -3.66
#